data_AF-A0A6C0C1B0-F1
#
_entry.id   AF-A0A6C0C1B0-F1
#
_cell.length_a   1.000
_cell.length_b   1.000
_cell.length_c   1.000
_cell.angle_alpha   90.00
_cell.angle_beta   90.00
_cell.angle_gamma   90.00
#
_symmetry.space_group_name_H-M   'P 1'
#
loop_
_entity.id
_entity.type
_entity.pdbx_description
1 polymer ?
#
loop_
_entity_poly.entity_id
_entity_poly.type
_entity_poly.pdbx_seq_one_letter_code
_entity_poly.pdbx_strand_id
1 'polypeptide(L)'
;MELETQVCTILKSFSAGYTSTQILEELSSSYEVQPGKLAVNQVLYAMKEKGGTTCTNDAPPIWQLPHSKEEEEVSNVAATAPRVLTHCIVDLGNTHDCLQNLLPYAARGVMTVGAYADMAFRGYGISPSVSVENVMVYQADTPDKNSADVQIVWDICRLVDKLEREFPLSRCNIYIATKDMGFMRVKNLVERNKVHTVTFVTNWQALRMHIE
;
A
#
# COMPACT_ATOMS: atom_id res chain seq x y z
N MET A 1 13.96 -10.35 -28.33
CA MET A 1 12.76 -10.67 -27.54
C MET A 1 11.62 -9.86 -28.14
N GLU A 2 10.50 -10.48 -28.48
CA GLU A 2 9.40 -9.81 -29.18
C GLU A 2 8.72 -8.79 -28.26
N LEU A 3 8.37 -7.60 -28.76
CA LEU A 3 7.80 -6.50 -27.97
C LEU A 3 6.57 -6.93 -27.15
N GLU A 4 5.76 -7.85 -27.69
CA GLU A 4 4.62 -8.47 -27.00
C GLU A 4 5.04 -9.17 -25.69
N THR A 5 6.18 -9.87 -25.69
CA THR A 5 6.71 -10.53 -24.48
C THR A 5 7.14 -9.52 -23.42
N GLN A 6 7.75 -8.41 -23.84
CA GLN A 6 8.21 -7.36 -22.92
C GLN A 6 7.04 -6.62 -22.27
N VAL A 7 6.02 -6.27 -23.07
CA VAL A 7 4.77 -5.67 -22.58
C VAL A 7 4.06 -6.62 -21.62
N CYS A 8 3.98 -7.92 -21.94
CA CYS A 8 3.37 -8.91 -21.07
C CYS A 8 4.11 -9.03 -19.72
N THR A 9 5.44 -9.02 -19.72
CA THR A 9 6.24 -9.04 -18.48
C THR A 9 5.95 -7.82 -17.59
N ILE A 10 5.83 -6.63 -18.18
CA ILE A 10 5.46 -5.42 -17.44
C ILE A 10 4.04 -5.52 -16.88
N LEU A 11 3.07 -5.98 -17.66
CA LEU A 11 1.71 -6.15 -17.16
C LEU A 11 1.60 -7.21 -16.04
N LYS A 12 2.57 -8.14 -15.93
CA LYS A 12 2.66 -9.09 -14.81
C LYS A 12 3.22 -8.48 -13.53
N SER A 13 3.99 -7.40 -13.60
CA SER A 13 4.64 -6.83 -12.42
C SER A 13 3.69 -6.04 -11.52
N PHE A 14 2.48 -5.71 -11.99
CA PHE A 14 1.52 -4.96 -11.19
C PHE A 14 0.07 -5.29 -11.54
N SER A 15 -0.69 -5.75 -10.55
CA SER A 15 -2.07 -6.25 -10.72
C SER A 15 -3.10 -5.15 -11.00
N ALA A 16 -2.84 -3.89 -10.61
CA ALA A 16 -3.78 -2.79 -10.88
C ALA A 16 -3.65 -2.20 -12.30
N GLY A 17 -2.72 -2.72 -13.10
CA GLY A 17 -2.53 -2.34 -14.50
C GLY A 17 -1.73 -1.05 -14.71
N TYR A 18 -1.47 -0.73 -15.97
CA TYR A 18 -0.65 0.42 -16.39
C TYR A 18 -1.29 1.18 -17.54
N THR A 19 -1.04 2.49 -17.59
CA THR A 19 -1.30 3.28 -18.81
C THR A 19 -0.23 3.01 -19.86
N SER A 20 -0.52 3.26 -21.13
CA SER A 20 0.47 3.09 -22.22
C SER A 20 1.71 3.98 -22.06
N THR A 21 1.60 5.12 -21.38
CA THR A 21 2.74 5.98 -21.05
C THR A 21 3.64 5.32 -19.99
N GLN A 22 3.05 4.76 -18.93
CA GLN A 22 3.83 4.07 -17.90
C GLN A 22 4.51 2.80 -18.44
N ILE A 23 3.83 2.04 -19.31
CA ILE A 23 4.44 0.89 -20.00
C ILE A 23 5.64 1.33 -20.82
N LEU A 24 5.54 2.47 -21.52
CA LEU A 24 6.63 3.02 -22.31
C LEU A 24 7.83 3.46 -21.45
N GLU A 25 7.57 4.10 -20.30
CA GLU A 25 8.59 4.49 -19.32
C GLU A 25 9.33 3.26 -18.77
N GLU A 26 8.58 2.21 -18.42
CA GLU A 26 9.12 0.96 -17.89
C GLU A 26 9.94 0.21 -18.96
N LEU A 27 9.47 0.19 -20.21
CA LEU A 27 10.21 -0.36 -21.34
C LEU A 27 11.52 0.41 -21.58
N SER A 28 11.47 1.73 -21.51
CA SER A 28 12.63 2.60 -21.73
C SER A 28 13.69 2.47 -20.64
N SER A 29 13.27 2.10 -19.43
CA SER A 29 14.15 1.86 -18.29
C SER A 29 14.74 0.45 -18.28
N SER A 30 14.02 -0.53 -18.83
CA SER A 30 14.35 -1.95 -18.72
C SER A 30 15.00 -2.55 -19.97
N TYR A 31 14.93 -1.90 -21.13
CA TYR A 31 15.41 -2.46 -22.41
C TYR A 31 16.16 -1.43 -23.26
N GLU A 32 17.18 -1.88 -24.01
CA GLU A 32 18.02 -1.03 -24.87
C GLU A 32 17.28 -0.47 -26.10
N VAL A 33 16.26 -1.17 -26.60
CA VAL A 33 15.47 -0.75 -27.76
C VAL A 33 14.21 -0.07 -27.26
N GLN A 34 14.05 1.22 -27.59
CA GLN A 34 12.90 2.02 -27.19
C GLN A 34 11.81 2.01 -28.27
N PRO A 35 10.73 1.23 -28.12
CA PRO A 35 9.60 1.28 -29.03
C PRO A 35 8.87 2.62 -28.88
N GLY A 36 8.35 3.17 -29.98
CA GLY A 36 7.47 4.34 -29.87
C GLY A 36 6.12 3.98 -29.22
N LYS A 37 5.45 4.97 -28.61
CA LYS A 37 4.10 4.81 -28.01
C LYS A 37 3.09 4.15 -28.96
N LEU A 38 3.19 4.44 -30.26
CA LEU A 38 2.35 3.82 -31.29
C LEU A 38 2.53 2.29 -31.35
N ALA A 39 3.78 1.81 -31.29
CA ALA A 39 4.09 0.37 -31.31
C ALA A 39 3.59 -0.33 -30.04
N VAL A 40 3.73 0.31 -28.88
CA VAL A 40 3.18 -0.19 -27.60
C VAL A 40 1.66 -0.31 -27.68
N ASN A 41 0.98 0.73 -28.16
CA ASN A 41 -0.49 0.69 -28.33
C ASN A 41 -0.92 -0.40 -29.32
N GLN A 42 -0.24 -0.55 -30.45
CA GLN A 42 -0.54 -1.61 -31.43
C GLN A 42 -0.46 -3.01 -30.81
N VAL A 43 0.58 -3.26 -30.01
CA VAL A 43 0.74 -4.52 -29.27
C VAL A 43 -0.39 -4.72 -28.27
N LEU A 44 -0.72 -3.71 -27.47
CA LEU A 44 -1.80 -3.78 -26.47
C LEU A 44 -3.17 -4.09 -27.10
N TYR A 45 -3.50 -3.44 -28.22
CA TYR A 45 -4.75 -3.72 -28.93
C TYR A 45 -4.73 -5.11 -29.58
N ALA A 46 -3.62 -5.54 -30.17
CA ALA A 46 -3.48 -6.90 -30.73
C ALA A 46 -3.59 -7.99 -29.64
N MET A 47 -3.01 -7.74 -28.46
CA MET A 47 -3.15 -8.64 -27.30
C MET A 47 -4.61 -8.67 -26.81
N LYS A 48 -5.31 -7.54 -26.81
CA LYS A 48 -6.74 -7.46 -26.43
C LYS A 48 -7.63 -8.27 -27.36
N GLU A 49 -7.40 -8.20 -28.68
CA GLU A 49 -8.15 -9.00 -29.66
C GLU A 49 -7.96 -10.50 -29.46
N LYS A 50 -6.77 -10.93 -29.03
CA LYS A 50 -6.46 -12.32 -28.68
C LYS A 50 -6.96 -12.73 -27.27
N GLY A 51 -7.58 -11.80 -26.53
CA GLY A 51 -7.98 -12.02 -25.14
C GLY A 51 -6.82 -12.09 -24.14
N GLY A 52 -5.63 -11.63 -24.53
CA GLY A 52 -4.42 -11.62 -23.69
C GLY A 52 -4.26 -10.37 -22.81
N THR A 53 -5.09 -9.34 -22.98
CA THR A 53 -5.15 -8.14 -22.14
C THR A 53 -6.57 -7.59 -22.06
N THR A 54 -6.90 -6.87 -20.99
CA THR A 54 -8.10 -6.04 -20.88
C THR A 54 -7.72 -4.57 -20.66
N CYS A 55 -8.64 -3.64 -20.91
CA CYS A 55 -8.42 -2.24 -20.60
C CYS A 55 -9.68 -1.55 -20.08
N THR A 56 -9.51 -0.50 -19.27
CA THR A 56 -10.60 0.34 -18.81
C THR A 56 -11.10 1.28 -19.91
N ASN A 57 -12.26 1.90 -19.69
CA ASN A 57 -12.82 2.93 -20.57
C ASN A 57 -12.34 4.36 -20.20
N ASP A 58 -11.32 4.47 -19.35
CA ASP A 58 -10.79 5.75 -18.87
C ASP A 58 -9.94 6.46 -19.94
N ALA A 59 -9.66 7.74 -19.71
CA ALA A 59 -8.77 8.55 -20.52
C ALA A 59 -7.62 9.12 -19.63
N PRO A 60 -6.43 8.51 -19.61
CA PRO A 60 -5.97 7.40 -20.48
C PRO A 60 -6.46 6.00 -20.02
N PRO A 61 -6.59 5.03 -20.95
CA PRO A 61 -6.95 3.66 -20.61
C PRO A 61 -5.89 2.98 -19.75
N ILE A 62 -6.32 2.22 -18.76
CA ILE A 62 -5.46 1.35 -17.94
C ILE A 62 -5.52 -0.06 -18.52
N TRP A 63 -4.37 -0.65 -18.79
CA TRP A 63 -4.19 -1.98 -19.38
C TRP A 63 -3.73 -2.98 -18.34
N GLN A 64 -4.27 -4.19 -18.40
CA GLN A 64 -3.95 -5.27 -17.48
C GLN A 64 -4.08 -6.64 -18.15
N LEU A 65 -3.48 -7.68 -17.57
CA LEU A 65 -3.76 -9.04 -18.01
C LEU A 65 -5.18 -9.45 -17.59
N PRO A 66 -5.88 -10.30 -18.36
CA PRO A 66 -7.14 -10.87 -17.93
C PRO A 66 -6.87 -11.76 -16.72
N HIS A 67 -7.59 -11.54 -15.62
CA HIS A 67 -7.57 -12.46 -14.50
C HIS A 67 -8.06 -13.84 -14.98
N SER A 68 -7.34 -14.90 -14.61
CA SER A 68 -7.83 -16.24 -14.89
C SER A 68 -9.13 -16.46 -14.10
N LYS A 69 -10.13 -17.13 -14.69
CA LYS A 69 -11.42 -17.41 -14.01
C LYS A 69 -11.25 -18.15 -12.67
N GLU A 70 -10.15 -18.90 -12.53
CA GLU A 70 -9.77 -19.57 -11.28
C GLU A 70 -9.26 -18.58 -10.22
N GLU A 71 -8.58 -17.49 -10.60
CA GLU A 71 -8.17 -16.43 -9.68
C GLU A 71 -9.34 -15.54 -9.23
N GLU A 72 -10.34 -15.30 -10.09
CA GLU A 72 -11.57 -14.57 -9.71
C GLU A 72 -12.44 -15.37 -8.72
N GLU A 73 -12.56 -16.68 -8.86
CA GLU A 73 -13.32 -17.52 -7.92
C GLU A 73 -12.59 -17.67 -6.58
N VAL A 74 -11.27 -17.86 -6.58
CA VAL A 74 -10.48 -17.88 -5.34
C VAL A 74 -10.46 -16.50 -4.67
N SER A 75 -10.39 -15.41 -5.44
CA SER A 75 -10.50 -14.02 -4.97
C SER A 75 -11.85 -13.71 -4.32
N ASN A 76 -12.96 -14.12 -4.95
CA ASN A 76 -14.30 -13.88 -4.42
C ASN A 76 -14.62 -14.72 -3.17
N VAL A 77 -14.09 -15.95 -3.05
CA VAL A 77 -14.23 -16.77 -1.85
C VAL A 77 -13.26 -16.30 -0.73
N ALA A 78 -12.07 -15.82 -1.10
CA ALA A 78 -11.08 -15.23 -0.20
C ALA A 78 -11.50 -13.85 0.35
N ALA A 79 -12.21 -13.04 -0.44
CA ALA A 79 -12.74 -11.73 -0.09
C ALA A 79 -13.99 -11.80 0.80
N THR A 80 -14.65 -12.96 0.87
CA THR A 80 -15.85 -13.19 1.68
C THR A 80 -15.58 -13.91 3.01
N ALA A 81 -14.40 -14.51 3.18
CA ALA A 81 -13.99 -15.04 4.47
C ALA A 81 -13.59 -13.91 5.44
N PRO A 82 -14.09 -13.91 6.70
CA PRO A 82 -13.63 -12.97 7.70
C PRO A 82 -12.12 -13.07 7.90
N ARG A 83 -11.39 -11.97 7.64
CA ARG A 83 -9.95 -11.88 7.89
C ARG A 83 -9.69 -10.97 9.07
N VAL A 84 -8.62 -11.27 9.80
CA VAL A 84 -8.04 -10.36 10.79
C VAL A 84 -6.83 -9.73 10.15
N LEU A 85 -6.96 -8.45 9.81
CA LEU A 85 -5.88 -7.63 9.28
C LEU A 85 -5.13 -6.97 10.44
N THR A 86 -3.85 -6.69 10.22
CA THR A 86 -3.01 -5.97 11.18
C THR A 86 -2.37 -4.77 10.48
N HIS A 87 -2.56 -3.59 11.05
CA HIS A 87 -1.97 -2.35 10.59
C HIS A 87 -1.21 -1.67 11.74
N CYS A 88 0.00 -1.19 11.50
CA CYS A 88 0.77 -0.45 12.48
C CYS A 88 1.06 0.96 11.99
N ILE A 89 0.66 1.95 12.77
CA ILE A 89 1.00 3.35 12.61
C ILE A 89 2.17 3.65 13.54
N VAL A 90 3.27 4.15 12.99
CA VAL A 90 4.47 4.52 13.74
C VAL A 90 4.66 6.02 13.65
N ASP A 91 4.51 6.69 14.78
CA ASP A 91 4.93 8.06 14.96
C ASP A 91 6.43 8.07 15.23
N LEU A 92 7.20 8.40 14.18
CA LEU A 92 8.66 8.42 14.22
C LEU A 92 9.18 9.58 15.07
N GLY A 93 8.38 10.60 15.39
CA GLY A 93 8.75 11.65 16.33
C GLY A 93 8.82 11.15 17.77
N ASN A 94 8.00 10.14 18.12
CA ASN A 94 7.88 9.61 19.48
C ASN A 94 8.50 8.23 19.70
N THR A 95 8.48 7.36 18.68
CA THR A 95 8.91 5.96 18.76
C THR A 95 9.83 5.58 17.59
N HIS A 96 11.14 5.61 17.85
CA HIS A 96 12.15 5.44 16.79
C HIS A 96 12.56 3.97 16.57
N ASP A 97 12.28 3.10 17.54
CA ASP A 97 12.67 1.70 17.55
C ASP A 97 11.66 0.79 16.86
N CYS A 98 10.42 1.22 16.66
CA CYS A 98 9.37 0.37 16.11
C CYS A 98 9.58 0.03 14.62
N LEU A 99 9.84 1.02 13.75
CA LEU A 99 9.82 0.82 12.30
C LEU A 99 10.78 -0.28 11.83
N GLN A 100 12.05 -0.23 12.23
CA GLN A 100 13.06 -1.20 11.79
C GLN A 100 12.72 -2.63 12.21
N ASN A 101 12.15 -2.80 13.40
CA ASN A 101 11.72 -4.10 13.90
C ASN A 101 10.45 -4.63 13.22
N LEU A 102 9.64 -3.75 12.63
CA LEU A 102 8.43 -4.12 11.90
C LEU A 102 8.70 -4.54 10.45
N LEU A 103 9.83 -4.13 9.85
CA LEU A 103 10.15 -4.42 8.45
C LEU A 103 10.07 -5.92 8.09
N PRO A 104 10.58 -6.87 8.91
CA PRO A 104 10.46 -8.30 8.62
C PRO A 104 9.03 -8.83 8.65
N TYR A 105 8.11 -8.19 9.39
CA TYR A 105 6.70 -8.59 9.43
C TYR A 105 5.96 -8.03 8.22
N ALA A 106 6.25 -6.77 7.86
CA ALA A 106 5.71 -6.15 6.66
C ALA A 106 6.18 -6.88 5.38
N ALA A 107 7.46 -7.22 5.28
CA ALA A 107 8.02 -7.97 4.14
C ALA A 107 7.39 -9.37 3.96
N ARG A 108 6.88 -9.98 5.04
CA ARG A 108 6.17 -11.26 5.00
C ARG A 108 4.66 -11.12 4.78
N GLY A 109 4.14 -9.89 4.63
CA GLY A 109 2.70 -9.63 4.50
C GLY A 109 1.88 -9.90 5.77
N VAL A 110 2.54 -10.02 6.93
CA VAL A 110 1.86 -10.26 8.22
C VAL A 110 1.10 -9.01 8.67
N MET A 111 1.60 -7.83 8.29
CA MET A 111 0.99 -6.55 8.59
C MET A 111 1.36 -5.51 7.55
N THR A 112 0.61 -4.41 7.57
CA THR A 112 0.95 -3.17 6.87
C THR A 112 1.44 -2.12 7.87
N VAL A 113 2.36 -1.27 7.46
CA VAL A 113 3.00 -0.27 8.32
C VAL A 113 2.94 1.10 7.66
N GLY A 114 2.41 2.10 8.36
CA GLY A 114 2.56 3.51 8.03
C GLY A 114 3.48 4.18 9.03
N ALA A 115 4.56 4.81 8.58
CA ALA A 115 5.52 5.51 9.43
C ALA A 115 5.56 7.00 9.09
N TYR A 116 5.45 7.87 10.09
CA TYR A 116 5.19 9.29 9.90
C TYR A 116 6.22 10.13 10.65
N ALA A 117 6.80 11.12 9.96
CA ALA A 117 7.77 12.05 10.53
C ALA A 117 7.49 13.49 10.09
N ASP A 118 7.67 14.45 11.00
CA ASP A 118 7.69 15.88 10.65
C ASP A 118 8.96 16.25 9.86
N MET A 119 8.94 17.36 9.11
CA MET A 119 10.08 17.84 8.31
C MET A 119 11.35 18.04 9.14
N ALA A 120 11.20 18.50 10.38
CA ALA A 120 12.31 18.74 11.30
C ALA A 120 12.92 17.46 11.88
N PHE A 121 12.32 16.29 11.62
CA PHE A 121 12.85 15.01 12.05
C PHE A 121 14.16 14.70 11.32
N ARG A 122 15.28 14.71 12.06
CA ARG A 122 16.64 14.44 11.55
C ARG A 122 17.22 13.10 12.07
N GLY A 123 16.37 12.13 12.41
CA GLY A 123 16.74 10.96 13.23
C GLY A 123 17.02 9.62 12.51
N TYR A 124 18.19 9.05 12.81
CA TYR A 124 18.55 7.62 12.90
C TYR A 124 18.57 6.71 11.65
N GLY A 125 18.90 7.24 10.47
CA GLY A 125 19.13 6.37 9.30
C GLY A 125 17.86 5.75 8.73
N ILE A 126 16.69 6.28 9.09
CA ILE A 126 15.45 6.05 8.35
C ILE A 126 15.57 6.88 7.07
N SER A 127 16.20 6.30 6.06
CA SER A 127 16.09 6.83 4.71
C SER A 127 14.65 6.58 4.26
N PRO A 128 13.91 7.58 3.75
CA PRO A 128 12.55 7.40 3.20
C PRO A 128 12.50 6.40 2.02
N SER A 129 13.64 5.83 1.64
CA SER A 129 13.82 4.76 0.66
C SER A 129 13.55 3.35 1.20
N VAL A 130 12.73 3.14 2.24
CA VAL A 130 12.32 1.79 2.65
C VAL A 130 11.39 1.23 1.56
N SER A 131 11.95 0.46 0.61
CA SER A 131 11.20 -0.16 -0.48
C SER A 131 10.65 -1.52 -0.08
N VAL A 132 9.80 -1.55 0.96
CA VAL A 132 9.10 -2.76 1.39
C VAL A 132 7.63 -2.59 1.02
N GLU A 133 7.06 -3.53 0.26
CA GLU A 133 5.72 -3.46 -0.35
C GLU A 133 4.60 -3.09 0.63
N ASN A 134 4.72 -3.48 1.90
CA ASN A 134 3.72 -3.23 2.95
C ASN A 134 4.12 -2.10 3.92
N VAL A 135 5.10 -1.26 3.56
CA VAL A 135 5.55 -0.13 4.36
C VAL A 135 5.37 1.15 3.57
N MET A 136 4.66 2.10 4.16
CA MET A 136 4.55 3.47 3.67
C MET A 136 5.28 4.39 4.65
N VAL A 137 6.14 5.25 4.12
CA VAL A 137 6.84 6.28 4.90
C VAL A 137 6.35 7.64 4.42
N TYR A 138 5.77 8.40 5.35
CA TYR A 138 5.39 9.79 5.16
C TYR A 138 6.37 10.70 5.90
N GLN A 139 6.94 11.64 5.17
CA GLN A 139 7.72 12.75 5.73
C GLN A 139 7.03 14.04 5.33
N ALA A 140 6.63 14.85 6.32
CA ALA A 140 6.04 16.15 6.05
C ALA A 140 7.04 17.04 5.29
N ASP A 141 6.53 17.75 4.28
CA ASP A 141 7.26 18.70 3.45
C ASP A 141 7.19 20.14 3.99
N THR A 142 6.37 20.37 5.02
CA THR A 142 6.20 21.67 5.66
C THR A 142 6.90 21.73 7.03
N PRO A 143 7.35 22.92 7.46
CA PRO A 143 7.92 23.11 8.80
C PRO A 143 6.87 23.10 9.93
N ASP A 144 5.59 22.93 9.59
CA ASP A 144 4.49 23.01 10.57
C ASP A 144 4.59 21.84 11.55
N LYS A 145 4.69 22.21 12.83
CA LYS A 145 4.60 21.26 13.93
C LYS A 145 3.23 20.60 13.87
N ASN A 146 3.18 19.28 14.03
CA ASN A 146 1.98 18.44 13.95
C ASN A 146 1.54 18.04 12.54
N SER A 147 2.34 18.28 11.49
CA SER A 147 1.98 17.85 10.13
C SER A 147 1.91 16.32 10.04
N ALA A 148 2.84 15.63 10.69
CA ALA A 148 2.79 14.17 10.83
C ALA A 148 1.54 13.73 11.61
N ASP A 149 1.17 14.42 12.68
CA ASP A 149 0.00 14.06 13.50
C ASP A 149 -1.30 14.18 12.72
N VAL A 150 -1.46 15.26 11.96
CA VAL A 150 -2.63 15.46 11.08
C VAL A 150 -2.70 14.34 10.04
N GLN A 151 -1.56 13.99 9.43
CA GLN A 151 -1.50 12.93 8.44
C GLN A 151 -1.85 11.56 9.04
N ILE A 152 -1.34 11.25 10.24
CA ILE A 152 -1.68 10.03 10.98
C ILE A 152 -3.20 9.92 11.15
N VAL A 153 -3.85 10.99 11.64
CA VAL A 153 -5.30 10.99 11.86
C VAL A 153 -6.03 10.79 10.53
N TRP A 154 -5.60 11.47 9.47
CA TRP A 154 -6.20 11.38 8.15
C TRP A 154 -6.12 9.97 7.56
N ASP A 155 -4.95 9.34 7.62
CA ASP A 155 -4.73 8.02 7.05
C ASP A 155 -5.43 6.91 7.85
N ILE A 156 -5.56 7.06 9.17
CA ILE A 156 -6.40 6.17 9.97
C ILE A 156 -7.87 6.28 9.52
N CYS A 157 -8.38 7.50 9.30
CA CYS A 157 -9.75 7.68 8.80
C CYS A 157 -9.94 7.02 7.43
N ARG A 158 -8.99 7.21 6.51
CA ARG A 158 -9.03 6.59 5.16
C ARG A 158 -8.94 5.08 5.21
N LEU A 159 -8.10 4.54 6.10
CA LEU A 159 -7.98 3.11 6.31
C LEU A 159 -9.31 2.51 6.77
N VAL A 160 -9.98 3.13 7.75
CA VAL A 160 -11.27 2.65 8.25
C VAL A 160 -12.34 2.71 7.15
N ASP A 161 -12.48 3.84 6.44
CA ASP A 161 -13.45 3.95 5.32
C ASP A 161 -13.21 2.87 4.26
N LYS A 162 -11.94 2.65 3.90
CA LYS A 162 -11.57 1.60 2.95
C LYS A 162 -11.95 0.21 3.46
N LEU A 163 -11.63 -0.09 4.72
CA LEU A 163 -11.94 -1.38 5.34
C LEU A 163 -13.45 -1.64 5.38
N GLU A 164 -14.24 -0.65 5.77
CA GLU A 164 -15.70 -0.78 5.84
C GLU A 164 -16.35 -0.95 4.46
N ARG A 165 -15.79 -0.32 3.41
CA ARG A 165 -16.31 -0.41 2.04
C ARG A 165 -15.87 -1.66 1.29
N GLU A 166 -14.59 -2.00 1.36
CA GLU A 166 -13.98 -3.05 0.54
C GLU A 166 -13.93 -4.40 1.28
N PHE A 167 -13.89 -4.37 2.62
CA PHE A 167 -13.72 -5.57 3.46
C PHE A 167 -14.71 -5.61 4.64
N PRO A 168 -16.02 -5.51 4.41
CA PRO A 168 -17.04 -5.30 5.48
C PRO A 168 -17.12 -6.43 6.53
N LEU A 169 -16.60 -7.62 6.21
CA LEU A 169 -16.56 -8.77 7.13
C LEU A 169 -15.20 -8.93 7.84
N SER A 170 -14.23 -8.08 7.53
CA SER A 170 -12.89 -8.17 8.08
C SER A 170 -12.72 -7.29 9.32
N ARG A 171 -12.03 -7.83 10.31
CA ARG A 171 -11.56 -7.07 11.47
C ARG A 171 -10.16 -6.54 11.20
N CYS A 172 -9.84 -5.38 11.74
CA CYS A 172 -8.48 -4.84 11.70
C CYS A 172 -8.01 -4.51 13.12
N ASN A 173 -6.82 -5.00 13.47
CA ASN A 173 -6.08 -4.61 14.66
C ASN A 173 -5.13 -3.47 14.26
N ILE A 174 -5.42 -2.26 14.74
CA ILE A 174 -4.62 -1.07 14.47
C ILE A 174 -3.76 -0.77 15.70
N TYR A 175 -2.44 -0.90 15.54
CA TYR A 175 -1.48 -0.51 16.56
C TYR A 175 -0.99 0.89 16.27
N ILE A 176 -1.07 1.80 17.24
CA ILE A 176 -0.52 3.15 17.13
C ILE A 176 0.68 3.25 18.06
N ALA A 177 1.88 3.19 17.50
CA ALA A 177 3.13 3.38 18.18
C ALA A 177 3.42 4.87 18.34
N THR A 178 3.07 5.41 19.51
CA THR A 178 3.25 6.82 19.86
C THR A 178 3.29 6.99 21.38
N LYS A 179 3.84 8.11 21.84
CA LYS A 179 3.77 8.56 23.24
C LYS A 179 2.77 9.70 23.42
N ASP A 180 2.22 10.22 22.32
CA ASP A 180 1.27 11.32 22.37
C ASP A 180 -0.14 10.83 22.70
N MET A 181 -0.66 11.29 23.84
CA MET A 181 -2.02 11.01 24.30
C MET A 181 -3.08 11.79 23.52
N GLY A 182 -2.69 12.77 22.70
CA GLY A 182 -3.58 13.50 21.78
C GLY A 182 -4.34 12.57 20.84
N PHE A 183 -3.72 11.46 20.43
CA PHE A 183 -4.34 10.46 19.56
C PHE A 183 -5.44 9.62 20.24
N MET A 184 -5.64 9.70 21.56
CA MET A 184 -6.65 8.87 22.25
C MET A 184 -8.06 9.03 21.68
N ARG A 185 -8.40 10.19 21.11
CA ARG A 185 -9.70 10.41 20.45
C ARG A 185 -9.87 9.59 19.17
N VAL A 186 -8.78 9.21 18.50
CA VAL A 186 -8.79 8.36 17.31
C VAL A 186 -9.35 6.98 17.63
N LYS A 187 -9.00 6.42 18.80
CA LYS A 187 -9.58 5.14 19.25
C LYS A 187 -11.11 5.18 19.30
N ASN A 188 -11.68 6.25 19.85
CA ASN A 188 -13.13 6.44 19.89
C ASN A 188 -13.77 6.66 18.52
N LEU A 189 -12.99 6.99 17.48
CA LEU A 189 -13.48 7.09 16.11
C LEU A 189 -13.50 5.72 15.45
N VAL A 190 -12.42 4.97 15.58
CA VAL A 190 -12.24 3.64 14.96
C VAL A 190 -13.14 2.58 15.61
N GLU A 191 -13.25 2.57 16.94
CA GLU A 191 -13.93 1.50 17.68
C GLU A 191 -15.46 1.67 17.77
N ARG A 192 -16.05 2.69 17.12
CA ARG A 192 -17.50 2.98 17.20
C ARG A 192 -18.36 1.80 16.79
N ASN A 193 -17.96 1.10 15.74
CA ASN A 193 -18.69 -0.03 15.17
C ASN A 193 -18.23 -1.37 15.78
N LYS A 194 -17.26 -1.37 16.72
CA LYS A 194 -16.68 -2.54 17.40
C LYS A 194 -16.06 -3.61 16.48
N VAL A 195 -15.92 -3.34 15.19
CA VAL A 195 -15.30 -4.25 14.22
C VAL A 195 -13.78 -4.14 14.26
N HIS A 196 -13.25 -2.92 14.33
CA HIS A 196 -11.81 -2.65 14.40
C HIS A 196 -11.40 -2.31 15.83
N THR A 197 -10.14 -2.58 16.17
CA THR A 197 -9.59 -2.29 17.51
C THR A 197 -8.33 -1.46 17.42
N VAL A 198 -8.17 -0.51 18.34
CA VAL A 198 -7.00 0.36 18.43
C VAL A 198 -6.23 0.09 19.73
N THR A 199 -4.95 -0.20 19.58
CA THR A 199 -4.02 -0.40 20.71
C THR A 199 -2.88 0.59 20.61
N PHE A 200 -2.74 1.44 21.63
CA PHE A 200 -1.59 2.35 21.74
C PHE A 200 -0.42 1.61 22.38
N VAL A 201 0.77 1.78 21.79
CA VAL A 201 2.02 1.19 22.27
C VAL A 201 3.09 2.28 22.29
N THR A 202 3.98 2.26 23.28
CA THR A 202 4.94 3.36 23.49
C THR A 202 6.37 3.04 23.06
N ASN A 203 6.61 1.79 22.63
CA ASN A 203 7.90 1.27 22.17
C ASN A 203 7.73 -0.10 21.49
N TRP A 204 8.81 -0.62 20.90
CA TRP A 204 8.82 -1.92 20.24
C TRP A 204 8.46 -3.07 21.19
N GLN A 205 8.96 -3.08 22.42
CA GLN A 205 8.70 -4.17 23.36
C GLN A 205 7.21 -4.30 23.69
N ALA A 206 6.51 -3.18 23.85
CA ALA A 206 5.06 -3.15 24.05
C ALA A 206 4.31 -3.68 22.82
N LEU A 207 4.72 -3.27 21.61
CA LEU A 207 4.13 -3.75 20.37
C LEU A 207 4.34 -5.25 20.17
N ARG A 208 5.55 -5.73 20.42
CA ARG A 208 5.97 -7.12 20.25
C ARG A 208 5.07 -8.09 21.02
N MET A 209 4.67 -7.76 22.26
CA MET A 209 3.76 -8.57 23.07
C MET A 209 2.37 -8.78 22.46
N HIS A 210 1.99 -7.99 21.46
CA HIS A 210 0.71 -8.10 20.80
C HIS A 210 0.76 -8.82 19.45
N ILE A 211 1.94 -8.92 18.83
CA ILE A 211 2.12 -9.43 17.46
C ILE A 211 2.88 -10.76 17.42
N GLU A 212 3.54 -11.16 18.51
CA GLU A 212 4.13 -12.49 18.76
C GLU A 212 3.33 -13.26 19.80
#